data_AF-A0A9N9J3A7-F1
#
_entry.id   AF-A0A9N9J3A7-F1
#
_cell.length_a   1.000
_cell.length_b   1.000
_cell.length_c   1.000
_cell.angle_alpha   90.00
_cell.angle_beta   90.00
_cell.angle_gamma   90.00
#
_symmetry.space_group_name_H-M   'P 1'
#
loop_
_entity.id
_entity.type
_entity.pdbx_description
1 polymer ?
#
loop_
_entity_poly.entity_id
_entity_poly.type
_entity_poly.pdbx_seq_one_letter_code
_entity_poly.pdbx_strand_id
1 'polypeptide(L)'
;MHLLLYTLFLVFVAITSAFPNGAGTCLSNQTIIEGVPYQPMGRLDDSLGYGLNVRMKNNQYIPNGPPVRIQITGKKPFKGVLLYAIDSSKNHVGQWILRHGFKFKKNCTGDPKGTLTHNCPTEKQPGIKFKWRPPPMDVGQITFVGTIVVSTE
;
A
#
# COMPACT_ATOMS: atom_id res chain seq x y z
N MET A 1 30.82 6.98 -11.21
CA MET A 1 30.07 5.72 -11.36
C MET A 1 28.60 6.02 -11.03
N HIS A 2 27.76 6.27 -12.03
CA HIS A 2 26.34 6.58 -11.83
C HIS A 2 25.57 5.29 -11.55
N LEU A 3 25.18 5.08 -10.28
CA LEU A 3 24.29 3.99 -9.90
C LEU A 3 22.86 4.39 -10.29
N LEU A 4 22.33 3.79 -11.35
CA LEU A 4 20.94 3.92 -11.75
C LEU A 4 20.05 3.19 -10.72
N LEU A 5 19.38 3.95 -9.85
CA LEU A 5 18.40 3.43 -8.90
C LEU A 5 17.07 3.19 -9.64
N TYR A 6 16.77 1.93 -9.97
CA TYR A 6 15.44 1.53 -10.43
C TYR A 6 14.53 1.28 -9.22
N THR A 7 13.62 2.21 -8.94
CA THR A 7 12.46 1.95 -8.07
C THR A 7 11.50 1.03 -8.79
N LEU A 8 11.49 -0.25 -8.42
CA LEU A 8 10.53 -1.24 -8.90
C LEU A 8 9.21 -1.04 -8.14
N PHE A 9 8.17 -0.62 -8.87
CA PHE A 9 6.79 -0.56 -8.36
C PHE A 9 6.07 -1.85 -8.74
N LEU A 10 5.62 -2.60 -7.74
CA LEU A 10 4.70 -3.73 -7.90
C LEU A 10 3.34 -3.33 -7.35
N VAL A 11 2.35 -3.25 -8.22
CA VAL A 11 0.96 -2.93 -7.87
C VAL A 11 0.10 -4.10 -8.27
N PHE A 12 -0.47 -4.79 -7.28
CA PHE A 12 -1.36 -5.91 -7.50
C PHE A 12 -2.80 -5.39 -7.51
N VAL A 13 -3.58 -5.62 -8.58
CA VAL A 13 -4.96 -5.13 -8.68
C VAL A 13 -5.91 -6.28 -8.95
N ALA A 14 -7.08 -6.31 -8.33
CA ALA A 14 -7.89 -7.52 -8.28
C ALA A 14 -9.42 -7.26 -8.35
N ILE A 15 -10.17 -8.16 -9.02
CA ILE A 15 -11.59 -8.03 -9.44
C ILE A 15 -12.55 -8.78 -8.49
N THR A 16 -12.82 -8.29 -7.27
CA THR A 16 -13.91 -8.79 -6.39
C THR A 16 -14.43 -7.69 -5.44
N SER A 17 -15.46 -8.00 -4.65
CA SER A 17 -15.94 -7.15 -3.55
C SER A 17 -14.83 -6.95 -2.51
N ALA A 18 -14.52 -5.68 -2.21
CA ALA A 18 -13.60 -5.37 -1.12
C ALA A 18 -14.17 -5.85 0.23
N PHE A 19 -13.32 -6.40 1.09
CA PHE A 19 -13.71 -6.83 2.43
C PHE A 19 -14.47 -5.72 3.17
N PRO A 20 -15.57 -6.05 3.88
CA PRO A 20 -16.35 -5.03 4.58
C PRO A 20 -15.53 -4.32 5.67
N ASN A 21 -14.41 -4.91 6.09
CA ASN A 21 -13.58 -4.41 7.18
C ASN A 21 -12.08 -4.57 6.88
N GLY A 22 -11.63 -4.27 5.67
CA GLY A 22 -10.21 -4.23 5.32
C GLY A 22 -9.60 -5.56 4.90
N ALA A 23 -8.39 -5.51 4.35
CA ALA A 23 -7.74 -6.65 3.73
C ALA A 23 -7.57 -7.86 4.67
N GLY A 24 -7.78 -9.07 4.13
CA GLY A 24 -7.57 -10.33 4.86
C GLY A 24 -6.10 -10.62 5.18
N THR A 25 -5.18 -10.07 4.39
CA THR A 25 -3.73 -10.33 4.46
C THR A 25 -2.91 -9.10 4.89
N CYS A 26 -1.65 -9.32 5.25
CA CYS A 26 -0.62 -8.29 5.42
C CYS A 26 0.28 -8.13 4.20
N LEU A 27 0.30 -9.11 3.29
CA LEU A 27 1.24 -9.17 2.19
C LEU A 27 0.53 -9.12 0.84
N SER A 28 1.18 -8.45 -0.11
CA SER A 28 0.78 -8.37 -1.50
C SER A 28 1.69 -9.27 -2.32
N ASN A 29 1.24 -10.48 -2.62
CA ASN A 29 1.75 -11.28 -3.72
C ASN A 29 0.57 -12.01 -4.37
N GLN A 30 0.75 -12.47 -5.61
CA GLN A 30 -0.35 -13.04 -6.38
C GLN A 30 -1.03 -14.20 -5.65
N THR A 31 -0.26 -15.18 -5.17
CA THR A 31 -0.78 -16.35 -4.46
C THR A 31 -1.57 -16.00 -3.20
N ILE A 32 -1.13 -14.97 -2.46
CA ILE A 32 -1.77 -14.53 -1.22
C ILE A 32 -3.05 -13.75 -1.52
N ILE A 33 -3.03 -12.85 -2.52
CA ILE A 33 -4.17 -12.00 -2.88
C ILE A 33 -5.30 -12.85 -3.50
N GLU A 34 -4.94 -13.79 -4.37
CA GLU A 34 -5.87 -14.74 -4.98
C GLU A 34 -6.30 -15.84 -4.01
N GLY A 35 -5.46 -16.17 -3.04
CA GLY A 35 -5.67 -17.27 -2.10
C GLY A 35 -6.26 -16.85 -0.75
N VAL A 36 -6.69 -15.59 -0.55
CA VAL A 36 -7.32 -15.19 0.72
C VAL A 36 -8.56 -16.05 0.95
N PRO A 37 -8.60 -16.88 2.02
CA PRO A 37 -9.69 -17.84 2.21
C PRO A 37 -11.06 -17.16 2.22
N TYR A 38 -12.02 -17.79 1.54
CA TYR A 38 -13.45 -17.41 1.46
C TYR A 38 -13.76 -16.10 0.72
N GLN A 39 -12.78 -15.21 0.49
CA GLN A 39 -12.98 -13.92 -0.17
C GLN A 39 -11.67 -13.48 -0.86
N PRO A 40 -11.32 -14.07 -2.02
CA PRO A 40 -10.13 -13.66 -2.76
C PRO A 40 -10.26 -12.18 -3.10
N MET A 41 -9.16 -11.43 -2.98
CA MET A 41 -9.17 -10.00 -3.36
C MET A 41 -9.32 -9.82 -4.87
N GLY A 42 -9.31 -10.93 -5.63
CA GLY A 42 -9.43 -11.09 -7.09
C GLY A 42 -8.10 -11.54 -7.71
N ARG A 43 -8.05 -11.63 -9.04
CA ARG A 43 -6.82 -11.94 -9.80
C ARG A 43 -5.99 -10.69 -10.02
N LEU A 44 -4.67 -10.81 -9.91
CA LEU A 44 -3.76 -9.73 -10.30
C LEU A 44 -4.01 -9.32 -11.76
N ASP A 45 -4.26 -8.03 -11.97
CA ASP A 45 -4.38 -7.41 -13.27
C ASP A 45 -3.64 -6.06 -13.31
N ASP A 46 -2.39 -6.11 -13.79
CA ASP A 46 -1.54 -4.93 -13.97
C ASP A 46 -2.08 -3.95 -15.03
N SER A 47 -3.03 -4.38 -15.88
CA SER A 47 -3.64 -3.52 -16.92
C SER A 47 -4.61 -2.48 -16.35
N LEU A 48 -5.01 -2.60 -15.08
CA LEU A 48 -5.93 -1.67 -14.42
C LEU A 48 -5.30 -0.28 -14.15
N GLY A 49 -3.99 -0.14 -14.35
CA GLY A 49 -3.33 1.16 -14.44
C GLY A 49 -3.23 1.93 -13.12
N TYR A 50 -3.19 1.22 -11.99
CA TYR A 50 -2.96 1.83 -10.69
C TYR A 50 -1.47 1.97 -10.37
N GLY A 51 -1.15 2.98 -9.59
CA GLY A 51 0.22 3.31 -9.21
C GLY A 51 0.28 3.99 -7.84
N LEU A 52 1.49 4.10 -7.30
CA LEU A 52 1.79 4.93 -6.14
C LEU A 52 2.75 6.03 -6.57
N ASN A 53 2.28 7.28 -6.53
CA ASN A 53 3.14 8.44 -6.71
C ASN A 53 3.68 8.86 -5.33
N VAL A 54 4.97 8.63 -5.11
CA VAL A 54 5.67 8.95 -3.86
C VAL A 54 6.49 10.22 -4.08
N ARG A 55 6.21 11.28 -3.31
CA ARG A 55 6.94 12.55 -3.42
C ARG A 55 7.95 12.68 -2.29
N MET A 56 9.23 12.50 -2.64
CA MET A 56 10.37 12.70 -1.75
C MET A 56 11.41 13.60 -2.43
N LYS A 57 12.11 14.43 -1.65
CA LYS A 57 13.26 15.19 -2.17
C LYS A 57 14.38 14.20 -2.45
N ASN A 58 14.96 14.23 -3.66
CA ASN A 58 16.06 13.35 -4.08
C ASN A 58 15.78 11.85 -3.92
N ASN A 59 14.51 11.42 -3.94
CA ASN A 59 14.10 10.03 -3.70
C ASN A 59 14.62 9.43 -2.38
N GLN A 60 14.86 10.28 -1.37
CA GLN A 60 15.35 9.87 -0.05
C GLN A 60 14.35 10.26 1.04
N TYR A 61 14.18 9.37 2.02
CA TYR A 61 13.54 9.72 3.27
C TYR A 61 14.61 10.15 4.29
N ILE A 62 14.19 10.91 5.29
CA ILE A 62 15.03 11.27 6.43
C ILE A 62 14.51 10.47 7.63
N PRO A 63 15.33 9.62 8.29
CA PRO A 63 14.92 8.94 9.52
C PRO A 63 14.38 9.93 10.55
N ASN A 64 13.26 9.59 11.20
CA ASN A 64 12.51 10.48 12.10
C ASN A 64 12.14 11.86 11.49
N GLY A 65 12.18 11.97 10.16
CA GLY A 65 11.95 13.20 9.42
C GLY A 65 10.48 13.51 9.19
N PRO A 66 10.20 14.54 8.36
CA PRO A 66 8.82 14.92 8.04
C PRO A 66 8.08 13.78 7.29
N PRO A 67 6.75 13.70 7.42
CA PRO A 67 5.98 12.68 6.70
C PRO A 67 6.10 12.80 5.18
N VAL A 68 6.33 11.68 4.52
CA VAL A 68 6.31 11.53 3.06
C VAL A 68 4.86 11.49 2.58
N ARG A 69 4.58 12.12 1.43
CA ARG A 69 3.25 12.09 0.79
C ARG A 69 3.23 11.02 -0.30
N ILE A 70 2.26 10.11 -0.20
CA ILE A 70 2.01 9.03 -1.15
C ILE A 70 0.63 9.26 -1.76
N GLN A 71 0.49 9.18 -3.07
CA GLN A 71 -0.79 9.31 -3.75
C GLN A 71 -1.09 8.03 -4.53
N ILE A 72 -2.27 7.46 -4.34
CA ILE A 72 -2.76 6.39 -5.22
C ILE A 72 -3.17 7.04 -6.54
N THR A 73 -2.56 6.62 -7.63
CA THR A 73 -2.95 6.99 -9.00
C THR A 73 -3.75 5.86 -9.63
N GLY A 74 -4.66 6.19 -10.54
CA GLY A 74 -5.53 5.21 -11.21
C GLY A 74 -6.62 5.93 -12.00
N LYS A 75 -7.39 5.19 -12.78
CA LYS A 75 -8.45 5.76 -13.64
C LYS A 75 -9.87 5.48 -13.13
N LYS A 76 -10.08 4.37 -12.42
CA LYS A 76 -11.40 3.92 -11.96
C LYS A 76 -11.55 4.14 -10.46
N PRO A 77 -12.77 4.17 -9.91
CA PRO A 77 -12.96 4.07 -8.48
C PRO A 77 -12.53 2.70 -7.93
N PHE A 78 -12.16 2.66 -6.65
CA PHE A 78 -11.77 1.44 -5.94
C PHE A 78 -12.47 1.32 -4.60
N LYS A 79 -12.68 0.09 -4.14
CA LYS A 79 -13.35 -0.18 -2.85
C LYS A 79 -12.35 -0.68 -1.80
N GLY A 80 -11.35 -1.45 -2.24
CA GLY A 80 -10.35 -2.07 -1.38
C GLY A 80 -8.95 -1.50 -1.57
N VAL A 81 -8.21 -1.48 -0.46
CA VAL A 81 -6.82 -1.02 -0.41
C VAL A 81 -6.05 -1.75 0.69
N LEU A 82 -4.81 -2.09 0.42
CA LEU A 82 -3.78 -2.49 1.39
C LEU A 82 -2.51 -1.71 1.03
N LEU A 83 -1.96 -0.94 1.98
CA LEU A 83 -0.75 -0.15 1.80
C LEU A 83 0.24 -0.44 2.93
N TYR A 84 1.50 -0.61 2.58
CA TYR A 84 2.59 -0.73 3.55
C TYR A 84 3.92 -0.36 2.91
N ALA A 85 4.94 -0.21 3.74
CA ALA A 85 6.31 0.00 3.32
C ALA A 85 7.19 -1.08 3.96
N ILE A 86 8.12 -1.65 3.20
CA ILE A 86 9.01 -2.72 3.66
C ILE A 86 10.48 -2.34 3.49
N ASP A 87 11.31 -2.82 4.42
CA ASP A 87 12.77 -2.81 4.31
C ASP A 87 13.29 -3.99 3.45
N SER A 88 14.62 -4.13 3.34
CA SER A 88 15.26 -5.26 2.65
C SER A 88 14.95 -6.61 3.28
N SER A 89 14.66 -6.63 4.58
CA SER A 89 14.31 -7.81 5.38
C SER A 89 12.80 -8.12 5.36
N LYS A 90 12.01 -7.39 4.56
CA LYS A 90 10.55 -7.53 4.42
C LYS A 90 9.76 -7.22 5.69
N ASN A 91 10.35 -6.51 6.66
CA ASN A 91 9.61 -6.00 7.82
C ASN A 91 8.79 -4.77 7.42
N HIS A 92 7.60 -4.62 7.99
CA HIS A 92 6.81 -3.42 7.77
C HIS A 92 7.38 -2.26 8.59
N VAL A 93 7.79 -1.19 7.90
CA VAL A 93 8.54 -0.07 8.48
C VAL A 93 7.85 1.28 8.32
N GLY A 94 8.15 2.17 9.26
CA GLY A 94 7.50 3.48 9.38
C GLY A 94 6.03 3.38 9.76
N GLN A 95 5.35 4.53 9.79
CA GLN A 95 3.99 4.62 10.32
C GLN A 95 3.06 5.40 9.39
N TRP A 96 1.92 4.83 9.04
CA TRP A 96 0.90 5.57 8.32
C TRP A 96 0.16 6.54 9.24
N ILE A 97 -0.14 7.74 8.72
CA ILE A 97 -1.04 8.67 9.39
C ILE A 97 -2.47 8.32 8.97
N LEU A 98 -3.27 7.95 9.97
CA LEU A 98 -4.63 7.50 9.77
C LEU A 98 -5.52 8.60 9.15
N ARG A 99 -6.43 8.21 8.28
CA ARG A 99 -7.45 9.06 7.67
C ARG A 99 -8.81 8.38 7.78
N HIS A 100 -9.88 9.18 7.73
CA HIS A 100 -11.25 8.66 7.67
C HIS A 100 -11.44 7.70 6.48
N GLY A 101 -12.15 6.59 6.70
CA GLY A 101 -12.34 5.53 5.69
C GLY A 101 -11.23 4.46 5.66
N PHE A 102 -10.27 4.55 6.58
CA PHE A 102 -9.13 3.64 6.68
C PHE A 102 -8.87 3.22 8.12
N LYS A 103 -8.07 2.18 8.31
CA LYS A 103 -7.62 1.65 9.60
C LYS A 103 -6.27 0.96 9.47
N PHE A 104 -5.59 0.76 10.59
CA PHE A 104 -4.40 -0.09 10.61
C PHE A 104 -4.80 -1.57 10.50
N LYS A 105 -4.05 -2.32 9.69
CA LYS A 105 -4.16 -3.78 9.67
C LYS A 105 -3.37 -4.34 10.84
N LYS A 106 -4.05 -5.07 11.72
CA LYS A 106 -3.45 -5.73 12.88
C LYS A 106 -2.71 -7.01 12.47
N ASN A 107 -1.81 -7.47 13.33
CA ASN A 107 -1.08 -8.73 13.22
C ASN A 107 -0.18 -8.82 11.96
N CYS A 108 0.38 -7.69 11.52
CA CYS A 108 1.46 -7.68 10.53
C CYS A 108 2.80 -7.61 11.23
N THR A 109 3.82 -8.27 10.69
CA THR A 109 5.19 -8.23 11.19
C THR A 109 5.78 -6.83 11.04
N GLY A 110 6.35 -6.27 12.12
CA GLY A 110 6.97 -4.95 12.14
C GLY A 110 6.15 -3.93 12.95
N ASP A 111 6.12 -2.67 12.50
CA ASP A 111 5.41 -1.61 13.20
C ASP A 111 3.88 -1.85 13.18
N PRO A 112 3.16 -1.76 14.32
CA PRO A 112 1.71 -1.98 14.38
C PRO A 112 0.89 -0.94 13.58
N LYS A 113 1.51 0.16 13.15
CA LYS A 113 0.95 1.20 12.26
C LYS A 113 1.63 1.20 10.88
N GLY A 114 2.46 0.20 10.58
CA GLY A 114 3.18 0.04 9.31
C GLY A 114 2.30 -0.43 8.15
N THR A 115 1.10 -0.92 8.44
CA THR A 115 0.14 -1.40 7.43
C THR A 115 -1.20 -0.69 7.55
N LEU A 116 -1.66 -0.11 6.44
CA LEU A 116 -2.94 0.57 6.32
C LEU A 116 -3.87 -0.23 5.40
N THR A 117 -5.15 -0.29 5.76
CA THR A 117 -6.20 -0.84 4.91
C THR A 117 -7.49 -0.01 5.02
N HIS A 118 -8.46 -0.28 4.16
CA HIS A 118 -9.79 0.33 4.21
C HIS A 118 -10.56 -0.20 5.44
N ASN A 119 -11.46 0.61 6.02
CA ASN A 119 -12.33 0.16 7.10
C ASN A 119 -13.74 -0.23 6.63
N CYS A 120 -14.09 0.13 5.39
CA CYS A 120 -15.36 -0.18 4.75
C CYS A 120 -15.18 -0.27 3.22
N PRO A 121 -16.10 -0.95 2.51
CA PRO A 121 -16.04 -1.12 1.07
C PRO A 121 -16.65 0.06 0.31
N THR A 122 -16.95 1.18 1.00
CA THR A 122 -17.38 2.42 0.35
C THR A 122 -16.37 2.81 -0.72
N GLU A 123 -16.90 3.18 -1.87
CA GLU A 123 -16.11 3.53 -3.03
C GLU A 123 -15.23 4.75 -2.78
N LYS A 124 -14.02 4.71 -3.35
CA LYS A 124 -12.96 5.69 -3.19
C LYS A 124 -12.50 6.11 -4.58
N GLN A 125 -12.33 7.41 -4.78
CA GLN A 125 -11.85 7.95 -6.03
C GLN A 125 -10.31 7.86 -6.12
N PRO A 126 -9.72 7.73 -7.32
CA PRO A 126 -8.29 7.91 -7.52
C PRO A 126 -7.78 9.26 -7.01
N GLY A 127 -6.48 9.33 -6.74
CA GLY A 127 -5.84 10.57 -6.31
C GLY A 127 -5.85 10.80 -4.81
N ILE A 128 -6.38 9.88 -4.00
CA ILE A 128 -6.31 9.94 -2.54
C ILE A 128 -4.84 9.97 -2.09
N LYS A 129 -4.54 10.90 -1.18
CA LYS A 129 -3.20 11.12 -0.63
C LYS A 129 -3.07 10.57 0.78
N PHE A 130 -2.01 9.83 1.05
CA PHE A 130 -1.63 9.33 2.35
C PHE A 130 -0.37 10.03 2.82
N LYS A 131 -0.14 10.00 4.14
CA LYS A 131 1.11 10.43 4.74
C LYS A 131 1.72 9.25 5.47
N TRP A 132 3.01 9.04 5.28
CA TRP A 132 3.80 8.00 5.93
C TRP A 132 4.96 8.67 6.68
N ARG A 133 5.12 8.33 7.96
CA ARG A 133 6.23 8.80 8.81
C ARG A 133 7.39 7.82 8.66
N PRO A 134 8.60 8.32 8.32
CA PRO A 134 9.79 7.50 8.31
C PRO A 134 10.08 6.84 9.66
N PRO A 135 10.74 5.67 9.66
CA PRO A 135 11.17 5.03 10.90
C PRO A 135 12.15 5.90 11.69
N PRO A 136 12.30 5.70 13.02
CA PRO A 136 13.18 6.52 13.86
C PRO A 136 14.67 6.42 13.48
N MET A 137 15.09 5.27 12.96
CA MET A 137 16.45 4.99 12.51
C MET A 137 16.44 4.69 11.01
N ASP A 138 17.59 4.88 10.34
CA ASP A 138 17.77 4.44 8.96
C ASP A 138 17.69 2.91 8.88
N VAL A 139 16.73 2.40 8.10
CA VAL A 139 16.53 0.97 7.86
C VAL A 139 16.97 0.56 6.44
N GLY A 140 17.73 1.44 5.77
CA GLY A 140 18.16 1.26 4.40
C GLY A 140 17.03 1.52 3.39
N GLN A 141 17.09 0.81 2.26
CA GLN A 141 16.14 0.97 1.17
C GLN A 141 14.72 0.55 1.59
N ILE A 142 13.74 1.40 1.26
CA ILE A 142 12.32 1.15 1.52
C ILE A 142 11.58 0.97 0.20
N THR A 143 10.72 -0.05 0.15
CA THR A 143 9.78 -0.27 -0.96
C THR A 143 8.36 -0.02 -0.47
N PHE A 144 7.64 0.90 -1.12
CA PHE A 144 6.22 1.11 -0.89
C PHE A 144 5.41 0.12 -1.73
N VAL A 145 4.49 -0.59 -1.09
CA VAL A 145 3.64 -1.60 -1.73
C VAL A 145 2.18 -1.21 -1.57
N GLY A 146 1.42 -1.37 -2.65
CA GLY A 146 -0.01 -1.12 -2.66
C GLY A 146 -0.77 -2.20 -3.43
N THR A 147 -1.83 -2.71 -2.82
CA THR A 147 -2.83 -3.56 -3.49
C THR A 147 -4.16 -2.81 -3.53
N ILE A 148 -4.75 -2.74 -4.72
CA ILE A 148 -6.01 -2.03 -4.97
C ILE A 148 -7.08 -3.01 -5.45
N VAL A 149 -8.30 -2.90 -4.94
CA VAL A 149 -9.46 -3.68 -5.42
C VAL A 149 -10.43 -2.73 -6.08
N VAL A 150 -10.54 -2.84 -7.41
CA VAL A 150 -11.32 -1.92 -8.26
C VAL A 150 -12.80 -2.22 -8.09
N SER A 151 -13.62 -1.16 -8.11
CA SER A 151 -15.07 -1.31 -8.18
C SER A 151 -15.42 -1.84 -9.58
N THR A 152 -15.97 -3.05 -9.69
CA THR A 152 -16.66 -3.44 -10.91
C THR A 152 -18.02 -2.76 -10.91
N GLU A 153 -18.33 -2.10 -12.02
CA GLU A 153 -19.70 -1.67 -12.34
C GLU A 153 -20.63 -2.89 -12.40
#